data_AF-A0A3D3GQH6-F1
#
_entry.id   AF-A0A3D3GQH6-F1
#
_cell.length_a   1.000
_cell.length_b   1.000
_cell.length_c   1.000
_cell.angle_alpha   90.00
_cell.angle_beta   90.00
_cell.angle_gamma   90.00
#
_symmetry.space_group_name_H-M   'P 1'
#
loop_
_entity.id
_entity.type
_entity.pdbx_description
1 polymer ?
#
loop_
_entity_poly.entity_id
_entity_poly.type
_entity_poly.pdbx_seq_one_letter_code
_entity_poly.pdbx_strand_id
1 'polypeptide(L)'
;MAKDYFQDILPPQTPPLSARKAREPLEEKADATVAPQSEPESIEGVPATNGRSIRNIAVSPRPPRRLFGSEREIPGVPPRQPRRFLSPRIWMWVTAALAILVLGTILLVALRPTTIYVVPRSHAVVFDSFLQFNAYPAEEASVGSLSYSVETITIEDSAVVPSNGTEYVETKASGAIIVANNYSSEPVRLIPNTRFETPAGLIFRTSAEVSIPGKKDGKPGEVQIEVVADKAGEAYNIGPVSRFTLPGLATTPAMYADVYARSIGSMTGGALGDRPAVTPGTLESARAEIRARLETQARAAADLRTNEETIVLADLMRITYTTQPNTEEAGGNVRIREIARVEIPVFPASVFAHTVSRSVSADAEDGSVMLKGAGALAARFVATDTELVLGAGPFEFTLSGMSQLVWKVDSEALISALSGRNESAFQTIVATFPGIEEARARIQPFWKQVFPVDPKKIRIRIEEPVLAGA
;
A
#
# COMPACT_ATOMS: atom_id res chain seq x y z
N MET A 1 32.15 -45.62 16.83
CA MET A 1 31.27 -46.22 17.86
C MET A 1 30.98 -45.16 18.89
N ALA A 2 29.70 -44.91 19.17
CA ALA A 2 29.28 -43.92 20.17
C ALA A 2 29.49 -44.42 21.60
N LYS A 3 29.46 -43.50 22.57
CA LYS A 3 29.29 -43.81 24.00
C LYS A 3 28.27 -42.85 24.59
N ASP A 4 27.12 -43.39 24.96
CA ASP A 4 26.10 -42.71 25.76
C ASP A 4 26.61 -42.41 27.17
N TYR A 5 26.09 -41.31 27.75
CA TYR A 5 25.92 -41.18 29.20
C TYR A 5 24.63 -40.40 29.50
N PHE A 6 23.60 -41.14 29.88
CA PHE A 6 22.42 -40.63 30.61
C PHE A 6 22.69 -40.75 32.11
N GLN A 7 22.22 -39.79 32.92
CA GLN A 7 22.02 -39.99 34.36
C GLN A 7 20.71 -39.33 34.82
N ASP A 8 19.86 -40.14 35.44
CA ASP A 8 18.63 -39.74 36.11
C ASP A 8 18.89 -39.08 37.47
N ILE A 9 18.01 -38.16 37.88
CA ILE A 9 17.74 -37.87 39.30
C ILE A 9 16.22 -37.75 39.51
N LEU A 10 15.68 -38.58 40.41
CA LEU A 10 14.26 -38.62 40.80
C LEU A 10 13.96 -37.72 42.02
N PRO A 11 12.68 -37.33 42.24
CA PRO A 11 12.29 -36.34 43.27
C PRO A 11 11.83 -36.95 44.61
N PRO A 12 11.74 -36.16 45.70
CA PRO A 12 11.19 -36.59 46.99
C PRO A 12 9.74 -36.16 47.27
N GLN A 13 9.07 -37.04 48.01
CA GLN A 13 7.66 -37.13 48.44
C GLN A 13 7.12 -36.00 49.35
N THR A 14 5.79 -35.87 49.39
CA THR A 14 4.94 -35.18 50.41
C THR A 14 4.23 -36.24 51.31
N PRO A 15 3.30 -35.95 52.26
CA PRO A 15 3.01 -34.76 53.12
C PRO A 15 2.94 -35.18 54.65
N PRO A 16 2.28 -34.45 55.59
CA PRO A 16 0.82 -34.61 55.79
C PRO A 16 -0.02 -33.40 56.32
N LEU A 17 -1.27 -33.34 55.85
CA LEU A 17 -2.56 -32.95 56.50
C LEU A 17 -2.67 -31.86 57.60
N SER A 18 -3.59 -30.91 57.37
CA SER A 18 -4.53 -30.42 58.41
C SER A 18 -5.91 -30.01 57.84
N ALA A 19 -6.94 -30.28 58.63
CA ALA A 19 -8.39 -30.07 58.44
C ALA A 19 -8.82 -28.58 58.64
N ARG A 20 -10.04 -28.07 58.35
CA ARG A 20 -11.34 -28.57 57.81
C ARG A 20 -12.38 -27.41 57.75
N LYS A 21 -13.52 -27.62 57.03
CA LYS A 21 -14.90 -27.04 57.19
C LYS A 21 -15.34 -26.16 55.99
N ALA A 22 -16.11 -26.68 55.02
CA ALA A 22 -17.59 -26.96 54.99
C ALA A 22 -18.42 -25.65 55.01
N ARG A 23 -19.49 -25.43 54.21
CA ARG A 23 -20.63 -26.27 53.74
C ARG A 23 -21.18 -25.69 52.40
N GLU A 24 -22.14 -26.21 51.61
CA GLU A 24 -22.71 -27.54 51.23
C GLU A 24 -23.76 -27.30 50.09
N PRO A 25 -23.88 -28.13 49.03
CA PRO A 25 -25.02 -28.10 48.10
C PRO A 25 -26.10 -29.13 48.48
N LEU A 26 -27.38 -28.79 48.26
CA LEU A 26 -28.53 -29.68 48.51
C LEU A 26 -29.18 -30.18 47.22
N GLU A 27 -29.88 -31.30 47.38
CA GLU A 27 -30.28 -32.26 46.36
C GLU A 27 -31.81 -32.28 46.15
N GLU A 28 -32.25 -33.11 45.21
CA GLU A 28 -33.53 -33.85 45.26
C GLU A 28 -34.85 -33.13 44.92
N LYS A 29 -35.40 -33.46 43.74
CA LYS A 29 -36.53 -34.41 43.70
C LYS A 29 -36.73 -35.08 42.34
N ALA A 30 -36.99 -36.38 42.38
CA ALA A 30 -37.43 -37.21 41.26
C ALA A 30 -38.78 -37.88 41.58
N ASP A 31 -39.56 -38.16 40.55
CA ASP A 31 -40.33 -39.40 40.33
C ASP A 31 -40.96 -39.29 38.91
N ALA A 32 -40.67 -40.20 37.96
CA ALA A 32 -41.27 -41.53 37.77
C ALA A 32 -42.57 -41.48 36.92
N THR A 33 -42.90 -42.35 35.94
CA THR A 33 -42.23 -43.43 35.14
C THR A 33 -43.14 -43.62 33.89
N VAL A 34 -42.69 -44.05 32.70
CA VAL A 34 -42.77 -45.44 32.13
C VAL A 34 -42.58 -45.31 30.60
N ALA A 35 -41.93 -46.31 29.97
CA ALA A 35 -41.71 -46.40 28.51
C ALA A 35 -42.41 -47.68 27.91
N PRO A 36 -41.98 -48.28 26.78
CA PRO A 36 -42.49 -48.00 25.42
C PRO A 36 -43.01 -49.25 24.65
N GLN A 37 -43.15 -49.12 23.31
CA GLN A 37 -43.49 -50.14 22.28
C GLN A 37 -45.01 -50.39 22.08
N SER A 38 -45.58 -50.61 20.88
CA SER A 38 -45.12 -51.31 19.66
C SER A 38 -45.95 -50.98 18.39
N GLU A 39 -45.37 -51.15 17.19
CA GLU A 39 -46.06 -51.39 15.90
C GLU A 39 -46.64 -52.84 15.82
N PRO A 40 -47.27 -53.30 14.72
CA PRO A 40 -48.31 -52.67 13.87
C PRO A 40 -49.50 -53.63 13.61
N GLU A 41 -50.64 -53.18 13.07
CA GLU A 41 -51.46 -54.04 12.18
C GLU A 41 -52.49 -53.31 11.32
N SER A 42 -52.69 -53.83 10.11
CA SER A 42 -53.76 -53.52 9.16
C SER A 42 -54.97 -54.43 9.36
N ILE A 43 -56.19 -53.95 9.10
CA ILE A 43 -57.30 -54.79 8.62
C ILE A 43 -58.32 -53.98 7.80
N GLU A 44 -58.89 -54.67 6.83
CA GLU A 44 -59.80 -54.22 5.77
C GLU A 44 -61.29 -54.39 6.18
N GLY A 45 -62.22 -53.62 5.60
CA GLY A 45 -63.65 -53.84 5.91
C GLY A 45 -64.65 -52.82 5.33
N VAL A 46 -65.20 -53.12 4.14
CA VAL A 46 -66.38 -52.46 3.55
C VAL A 46 -67.61 -53.36 3.79
N PRO A 47 -68.78 -52.84 4.20
CA PRO A 47 -69.92 -52.65 3.27
C PRO A 47 -70.76 -51.39 3.62
N ALA A 48 -71.75 -50.89 2.88
CA ALA A 48 -72.20 -50.94 1.49
C ALA A 48 -73.50 -50.08 1.44
N THR A 49 -73.63 -49.22 0.43
CA THR A 49 -74.90 -48.77 -0.22
C THR A 49 -76.24 -48.69 0.57
N ASN A 50 -76.89 -47.51 0.58
CA ASN A 50 -77.95 -47.23 -0.42
C ASN A 50 -78.46 -45.77 -0.45
N GLY A 51 -78.83 -45.31 -1.65
CA GLY A 51 -79.01 -43.89 -1.98
C GLY A 51 -80.34 -43.21 -1.64
N ARG A 52 -80.35 -41.89 -1.89
CA ARG A 52 -81.47 -40.97 -2.18
C ARG A 52 -80.86 -39.63 -2.62
N SER A 53 -80.87 -39.27 -3.90
CA SER A 53 -81.97 -38.64 -4.66
C SER A 53 -81.78 -37.12 -4.79
N ILE A 54 -81.69 -36.66 -6.04
CA ILE A 54 -81.48 -35.25 -6.44
C ILE A 54 -82.73 -34.39 -6.15
N ARG A 55 -82.53 -33.08 -5.95
CA ARG A 55 -83.46 -31.92 -6.07
C ARG A 55 -83.85 -31.23 -4.75
N ASN A 56 -83.33 -30.02 -4.53
CA ASN A 56 -84.15 -28.81 -4.47
C ASN A 56 -83.29 -27.53 -4.37
N ILE A 57 -83.45 -26.60 -5.32
CA ILE A 57 -83.06 -25.20 -5.18
C ILE A 57 -84.34 -24.39 -5.39
N ALA A 58 -84.80 -23.70 -4.34
CA ALA A 58 -86.06 -22.97 -4.37
C ALA A 58 -85.90 -21.64 -5.14
N VAL A 59 -86.66 -21.48 -6.22
CA VAL A 59 -86.77 -20.21 -6.95
C VAL A 59 -87.88 -19.37 -6.31
N SER A 60 -87.54 -18.20 -5.77
CA SER A 60 -88.52 -17.28 -5.19
C SER A 60 -89.37 -16.58 -6.27
N PRO A 61 -90.71 -16.61 -6.19
CA PRO A 61 -91.59 -16.07 -7.23
C PRO A 61 -91.74 -14.53 -7.17
N ARG A 62 -91.84 -13.91 -8.36
CA ARG A 62 -92.24 -12.50 -8.50
C ARG A 62 -93.76 -12.33 -8.24
N PRO A 63 -94.20 -11.26 -7.54
CA PRO A 63 -95.62 -10.92 -7.44
C PRO A 63 -96.17 -10.36 -8.76
N PRO A 64 -97.50 -10.46 -9.01
CA PRO A 64 -98.08 -10.25 -10.33
C PRO A 64 -98.36 -8.78 -10.69
N ARG A 65 -98.36 -8.54 -12.01
CA ARG A 65 -98.68 -7.28 -12.68
C ARG A 65 -100.17 -6.97 -12.58
N ARG A 66 -100.56 -5.88 -11.91
CA ARG A 66 -101.92 -5.31 -12.02
C ARG A 66 -101.95 -4.24 -13.09
N LEU A 67 -102.76 -4.45 -14.12
CA LEU A 67 -103.27 -3.40 -15.01
C LEU A 67 -104.58 -2.88 -14.43
N PHE A 68 -104.79 -1.56 -14.42
CA PHE A 68 -106.04 -0.87 -14.81
C PHE A 68 -105.98 0.63 -14.46
N GLY A 69 -106.45 1.48 -15.37
CA GLY A 69 -107.18 2.72 -15.02
C GLY A 69 -106.38 4.01 -14.80
N SER A 70 -106.39 4.87 -15.83
CA SER A 70 -106.61 6.33 -15.77
C SER A 70 -106.05 7.17 -14.61
N GLU A 71 -105.06 8.01 -14.97
CA GLU A 71 -105.03 9.47 -14.75
C GLU A 71 -105.49 10.06 -13.41
N ARG A 72 -104.53 10.63 -12.66
CA ARG A 72 -104.69 11.86 -11.86
C ARG A 72 -103.33 12.45 -11.49
N GLU A 73 -103.09 13.70 -11.85
CA GLU A 73 -101.96 14.48 -11.34
C GLU A 73 -102.12 14.74 -9.82
N ILE A 74 -101.00 14.72 -9.09
CA ILE A 74 -100.89 15.29 -7.76
C ILE A 74 -99.55 16.06 -7.70
N PRO A 75 -99.55 17.41 -7.68
CA PRO A 75 -98.33 18.20 -7.59
C PRO A 75 -97.89 18.42 -6.13
N GLY A 76 -96.57 18.58 -5.89
CA GLY A 76 -96.10 19.29 -4.68
C GLY A 76 -95.02 18.67 -3.78
N VAL A 77 -94.05 17.89 -4.28
CA VAL A 77 -92.86 17.49 -3.48
C VAL A 77 -91.56 18.02 -4.10
N PRO A 78 -90.81 18.92 -3.43
CA PRO A 78 -89.55 19.43 -3.96
C PRO A 78 -88.41 18.40 -3.79
N PRO A 79 -87.57 18.16 -4.83
CA PRO A 79 -86.52 17.15 -4.77
C PRO A 79 -85.29 17.59 -3.95
N ARG A 80 -84.73 16.66 -3.18
CA ARG A 80 -83.42 16.83 -2.51
C ARG A 80 -82.29 16.93 -3.54
N GLN A 81 -81.39 17.90 -3.37
CA GLN A 81 -80.25 18.09 -4.27
C GLN A 81 -79.24 16.92 -4.17
N PRO A 82 -78.84 16.30 -5.29
CA PRO A 82 -77.75 15.33 -5.29
C PRO A 82 -76.40 16.03 -5.07
N ARG A 83 -75.53 15.44 -4.25
CA ARG A 83 -74.14 15.91 -4.08
C ARG A 83 -73.44 15.89 -5.44
N ARG A 84 -72.94 17.05 -5.87
CA ARG A 84 -72.14 17.18 -7.11
C ARG A 84 -70.85 16.39 -6.97
N PHE A 85 -70.80 15.20 -7.56
CA PHE A 85 -69.53 14.57 -7.93
C PHE A 85 -68.81 15.46 -8.95
N LEU A 86 -67.47 15.42 -8.92
CA LEU A 86 -66.60 16.22 -9.80
C LEU A 86 -66.98 16.01 -11.28
N SER A 87 -66.98 17.11 -12.05
CA SER A 87 -67.49 17.07 -13.43
C SER A 87 -66.69 16.10 -14.32
N PRO A 88 -67.31 15.46 -15.33
CA PRO A 88 -66.63 14.46 -16.17
C PRO A 88 -65.41 15.01 -16.92
N ARG A 89 -65.32 16.34 -17.09
CA ARG A 89 -64.14 17.02 -17.66
C ARG A 89 -62.92 16.95 -16.73
N ILE A 90 -63.10 16.98 -15.40
CA ILE A 90 -61.99 16.88 -14.45
C ILE A 90 -61.38 15.48 -14.47
N TRP A 91 -62.22 14.44 -14.56
CA TRP A 91 -61.75 13.05 -14.71
C TRP A 91 -60.90 12.84 -15.97
N MET A 92 -61.25 13.48 -17.09
CA MET A 92 -60.46 13.44 -18.33
C MET A 92 -59.06 14.05 -18.17
N TRP A 93 -58.93 15.18 -17.46
CA TRP A 93 -57.62 15.77 -17.17
C TRP A 93 -56.80 14.93 -16.19
N VAL A 94 -57.43 14.29 -15.20
CA VAL A 94 -56.77 13.37 -14.28
C VAL A 94 -56.25 12.12 -15.01
N THR A 95 -57.03 11.53 -15.93
CA THR A 95 -56.57 10.38 -16.72
C THR A 95 -55.48 10.76 -17.72
N ALA A 96 -55.55 11.95 -18.34
CA ALA A 96 -54.49 12.45 -19.22
C ALA A 96 -53.19 12.73 -18.45
N ALA A 97 -53.25 13.36 -17.27
CA ALA A 97 -52.09 13.58 -16.42
C ALA A 97 -51.48 12.26 -15.94
N LEU A 98 -52.30 11.28 -15.57
CA LEU A 98 -51.84 9.94 -15.20
C LEU A 98 -51.16 9.22 -16.38
N ALA A 99 -51.72 9.32 -17.59
CA ALA A 99 -51.14 8.74 -18.79
C ALA A 99 -49.78 9.37 -19.15
N ILE A 100 -49.65 10.70 -19.03
CA ILE A 100 -48.38 11.42 -19.23
C ILE A 100 -47.35 11.01 -18.16
N LEU A 101 -47.77 10.87 -16.89
CA LEU A 101 -46.90 10.41 -15.81
C LEU A 101 -46.43 8.97 -16.04
N VAL A 102 -47.33 8.05 -16.41
CA VAL A 102 -46.97 6.67 -16.77
C VAL A 102 -46.00 6.65 -17.96
N LEU A 103 -46.29 7.39 -19.04
CA LEU A 103 -45.39 7.47 -20.21
C LEU A 103 -44.02 8.04 -19.85
N GLY A 104 -43.98 9.07 -19.00
CA GLY A 104 -42.74 9.63 -18.45
C GLY A 104 -41.94 8.62 -17.63
N THR A 105 -42.60 7.82 -16.78
CA THR A 105 -41.91 6.74 -16.03
C THR A 105 -41.40 5.63 -16.95
N ILE A 106 -42.15 5.24 -17.98
CA ILE A 106 -41.72 4.25 -18.98
C ILE A 106 -40.50 4.77 -19.74
N LEU A 107 -40.50 6.04 -20.17
CA LEU A 107 -39.37 6.66 -20.86
C LEU A 107 -38.12 6.73 -19.97
N LEU A 108 -38.28 7.14 -18.70
CA LEU A 108 -37.19 7.15 -17.71
C LEU A 108 -36.61 5.76 -17.44
N VAL A 109 -37.44 4.70 -17.46
CA VAL A 109 -36.97 3.31 -17.30
C VAL A 109 -36.35 2.78 -18.59
N ALA A 110 -36.87 3.15 -19.77
CA ALA A 110 -36.37 2.74 -21.08
C ALA A 110 -34.99 3.33 -21.42
N LEU A 111 -34.59 4.41 -20.75
CA LEU A 111 -33.29 5.07 -20.88
C LEU A 111 -32.24 4.58 -19.86
N ARG A 112 -32.58 3.66 -18.95
CA ARG A 112 -31.61 3.13 -17.98
C ARG A 112 -30.55 2.26 -18.66
N PRO A 113 -29.27 2.37 -18.27
CA PRO A 113 -28.22 1.50 -18.77
C PRO A 113 -28.38 0.07 -18.23
N THR A 114 -28.04 -0.90 -19.06
CA THR A 114 -27.87 -2.30 -18.64
C THR A 114 -26.59 -2.41 -17.81
N THR A 115 -26.66 -3.03 -16.64
CA THR A 115 -25.49 -3.22 -15.77
C THR A 115 -25.12 -4.69 -15.75
N ILE A 116 -23.84 -4.99 -15.93
CA ILE A 116 -23.26 -6.32 -15.84
C ILE A 116 -22.33 -6.32 -14.62
N TYR A 117 -22.56 -7.25 -13.70
CA TYR A 117 -21.67 -7.53 -12.58
C TYR A 117 -20.76 -8.66 -13.00
N VAL A 118 -19.45 -8.51 -12.79
CA VAL A 118 -18.44 -9.50 -13.15
C VAL A 118 -17.56 -9.76 -11.94
N VAL A 119 -17.51 -11.01 -11.49
CA VAL A 119 -16.55 -11.50 -10.51
C VAL A 119 -15.34 -12.02 -11.31
N PRO A 120 -14.17 -11.38 -11.20
CA PRO A 120 -12.97 -11.85 -11.87
C PRO A 120 -12.52 -13.16 -11.23
N ARG A 121 -11.96 -14.06 -12.04
CA ARG A 121 -11.30 -15.26 -11.52
C ARG A 121 -10.21 -14.84 -10.56
N SER A 122 -10.12 -15.53 -9.42
CA SER A 122 -9.11 -15.26 -8.41
C SER A 122 -8.47 -16.53 -7.86
N HIS A 123 -7.24 -16.40 -7.37
CA HIS A 123 -6.49 -17.49 -6.76
C HIS A 123 -5.71 -16.96 -5.55
N ALA A 124 -5.97 -17.51 -4.37
CA ALA A 124 -5.21 -17.18 -3.18
C ALA A 124 -3.77 -17.72 -3.30
N VAL A 125 -2.78 -16.87 -3.02
CA VAL A 125 -1.36 -17.21 -3.03
C VAL A 125 -0.80 -16.99 -1.63
N VAL A 126 -0.34 -18.07 -1.01
CA VAL A 126 0.40 -18.06 0.25
C VAL A 126 1.88 -18.08 -0.08
N PHE A 127 2.61 -17.04 0.33
CA PHE A 127 4.06 -17.00 0.22
C PHE A 127 4.69 -17.54 1.50
N ASP A 128 5.60 -18.50 1.33
CA ASP A 128 6.52 -18.94 2.38
C ASP A 128 7.88 -18.28 2.15
N SER A 129 8.56 -17.98 3.25
CA SER A 129 9.90 -17.41 3.38
C SER A 129 11.01 -18.13 2.59
N PHE A 130 10.76 -19.33 2.07
CA PHE A 130 11.68 -20.07 1.19
C PHE A 130 11.54 -19.70 -0.31
N LEU A 131 10.47 -19.00 -0.71
CA LEU A 131 10.29 -18.54 -2.09
C LEU A 131 11.20 -17.33 -2.35
N GLN A 132 12.26 -17.57 -3.10
CA GLN A 132 13.24 -16.55 -3.52
C GLN A 132 12.84 -15.95 -4.88
N PHE A 133 13.00 -14.65 -4.99
CA PHE A 133 12.74 -13.85 -6.17
C PHE A 133 13.96 -13.00 -6.51
N ASN A 134 14.33 -12.97 -7.79
CA ASN A 134 15.51 -12.25 -8.27
C ASN A 134 15.06 -11.03 -9.06
N ALA A 135 15.35 -9.85 -8.53
CA ALA A 135 15.03 -8.55 -9.11
C ALA A 135 16.22 -8.00 -9.91
N TYR A 136 15.97 -7.48 -11.10
CA TYR A 136 16.98 -6.92 -12.01
C TYR A 136 16.71 -5.41 -12.24
N PRO A 137 17.74 -4.55 -12.29
CA PRO A 137 17.56 -3.15 -12.66
C PRO A 137 16.85 -3.04 -14.01
N ALA A 138 15.93 -2.08 -14.17
CA ALA A 138 15.12 -1.96 -15.39
C ALA A 138 15.92 -1.82 -16.69
N GLU A 139 17.17 -1.34 -16.63
CA GLU A 139 18.09 -1.24 -17.78
C GLU A 139 18.76 -2.58 -18.16
N GLU A 140 18.87 -3.52 -17.21
CA GLU A 140 19.51 -4.84 -17.39
C GLU A 140 18.48 -5.99 -17.49
N ALA A 141 17.22 -5.73 -17.13
CA ALA A 141 16.16 -6.72 -17.08
C ALA A 141 15.85 -7.33 -18.46
N SER A 142 15.98 -8.66 -18.56
CA SER A 142 15.58 -9.42 -19.73
C SER A 142 14.06 -9.66 -19.77
N VAL A 143 13.51 -9.91 -20.96
CA VAL A 143 12.06 -10.14 -21.14
C VAL A 143 11.58 -11.32 -20.28
N GLY A 144 10.63 -11.05 -19.37
CA GLY A 144 10.08 -12.04 -18.45
C GLY A 144 10.87 -12.22 -17.14
N SER A 145 11.90 -11.42 -16.89
CA SER A 145 12.51 -11.26 -15.56
C SER A 145 11.82 -10.15 -14.75
N LEU A 146 11.94 -10.19 -13.41
CA LEU A 146 11.37 -9.17 -12.55
C LEU A 146 12.23 -7.90 -12.57
N SER A 147 11.74 -6.86 -13.25
CA SER A 147 12.41 -5.55 -13.27
C SER A 147 12.07 -4.69 -12.05
N TYR A 148 13.02 -3.85 -11.63
CA TYR A 148 12.79 -2.80 -10.64
C TYR A 148 13.47 -1.48 -11.05
N SER A 149 12.93 -0.36 -10.59
CA SER A 149 13.60 0.95 -10.57
C SER A 149 13.87 1.38 -9.13
N VAL A 150 14.77 2.34 -8.93
CA VAL A 150 15.07 2.89 -7.60
C VAL A 150 14.62 4.34 -7.54
N GLU A 151 13.75 4.64 -6.59
CA GLU A 151 13.42 6.01 -6.24
C GLU A 151 14.18 6.42 -4.96
N THR A 152 14.80 7.59 -4.97
CA THR A 152 15.50 8.13 -3.79
C THR A 152 14.73 9.29 -3.20
N ILE A 153 14.46 9.24 -1.90
CA ILE A 153 13.95 10.39 -1.13
C ILE A 153 14.90 10.76 0.00
N THR A 154 14.89 12.03 0.36
CA THR A 154 15.64 12.57 1.49
C THR A 154 14.66 13.12 2.50
N ILE A 155 14.73 12.62 3.73
CA ILE A 155 13.88 13.04 4.86
C ILE A 155 14.81 13.56 5.96
N GLU A 156 14.50 14.70 6.56
CA GLU A 156 15.23 15.24 7.71
C GLU A 156 14.32 15.38 8.93
N ASP A 157 14.89 15.11 10.11
CA ASP A 157 14.20 15.27 11.38
C ASP A 157 15.23 15.67 12.45
N SER A 158 14.75 16.29 13.53
CA SER A 158 15.57 16.78 14.63
C SER A 158 14.91 16.57 15.99
N ALA A 159 15.72 16.54 17.03
CA ALA A 159 15.28 16.58 18.41
C ALA A 159 16.10 17.61 19.19
N VAL A 160 15.46 18.21 20.19
CA VAL A 160 16.07 19.17 21.11
C VAL A 160 16.30 18.46 22.43
N VAL A 161 17.54 18.41 22.89
CA VAL A 161 17.92 17.78 24.16
C VAL A 161 18.50 18.80 25.13
N PRO A 162 18.24 18.65 26.44
CA PRO A 162 18.90 19.47 27.45
C PRO A 162 20.40 19.18 27.46
N SER A 163 21.22 20.23 27.62
CA SER A 163 22.63 20.06 27.96
C SER A 163 22.79 19.74 29.44
N ASN A 164 23.84 19.01 29.77
CA ASN A 164 24.24 18.66 31.13
C ASN A 164 25.56 19.37 31.51
N GLY A 165 25.66 20.66 31.17
CA GLY A 165 26.84 21.50 31.40
C GLY A 165 27.46 22.03 30.11
N THR A 166 28.69 22.55 30.20
CA THR A 166 29.48 22.98 29.05
C THR A 166 30.70 22.09 28.85
N GLU A 167 31.08 21.88 27.59
CA GLU A 167 32.31 21.22 27.18
C GLU A 167 33.16 22.25 26.44
N TYR A 168 34.38 22.46 26.88
CA TYR A 168 35.35 23.27 26.14
C TYR A 168 35.85 22.45 24.94
N VAL A 169 35.63 22.95 23.73
CA VAL A 169 35.97 22.25 22.49
C VAL A 169 36.97 23.04 21.66
N GLU A 170 37.99 22.32 21.21
CA GLU A 170 39.09 22.81 20.38
C GLU A 170 39.21 21.92 19.13
N THR A 171 38.27 22.06 18.19
CA THR A 171 38.30 21.31 16.91
C THR A 171 38.81 22.18 15.77
N LYS A 172 39.57 21.55 14.88
CA LYS A 172 40.18 22.19 13.70
C LYS A 172 39.34 21.85 12.47
N ALA A 173 39.06 22.85 11.64
CA ALA A 173 38.32 22.61 10.41
C ALA A 173 39.15 21.73 9.45
N SER A 174 38.50 20.82 8.72
CA SER A 174 39.13 20.05 7.63
C SER A 174 38.31 20.13 6.35
N GLY A 175 38.94 19.69 5.25
CA GLY A 175 38.29 19.54 3.96
C GLY A 175 39.27 19.13 2.87
N ALA A 176 38.72 18.76 1.71
CA ALA A 176 39.49 18.26 0.58
C ALA A 176 39.91 19.38 -0.38
N ILE A 177 41.19 19.37 -0.77
CA ILE A 177 41.77 20.24 -1.79
C ILE A 177 42.36 19.41 -2.93
N ILE A 178 42.41 19.99 -4.12
CA ILE A 178 43.18 19.50 -5.26
C ILE A 178 44.42 20.37 -5.37
N VAL A 179 45.60 19.76 -5.25
CA VAL A 179 46.88 20.43 -5.45
C VAL A 179 47.34 20.18 -6.87
N ALA A 180 47.71 21.26 -7.57
CA ALA A 180 48.10 21.26 -8.97
C ALA A 180 49.56 21.71 -9.11
N ASN A 181 50.36 20.92 -9.83
CA ASN A 181 51.70 21.26 -10.27
C ASN A 181 51.67 21.67 -11.76
N ASN A 182 51.72 22.97 -12.03
CA ASN A 182 51.87 23.53 -13.38
C ASN A 182 53.33 23.89 -13.73
N TYR A 183 54.26 23.71 -12.79
CA TYR A 183 55.62 24.27 -12.83
C TYR A 183 56.56 23.46 -13.74
N SER A 184 56.66 22.14 -13.52
CA SER A 184 57.57 21.28 -14.27
C SER A 184 56.98 19.89 -14.55
N SER A 185 57.62 19.14 -15.43
CA SER A 185 57.35 17.73 -15.68
C SER A 185 57.88 16.78 -14.59
N GLU A 186 58.56 17.32 -13.56
CA GLU A 186 59.04 16.55 -12.43
C GLU A 186 57.97 16.50 -11.32
N PRO A 187 57.83 15.38 -10.59
CA PRO A 187 56.93 15.31 -9.44
C PRO A 187 57.37 16.25 -8.30
N VAL A 188 56.41 16.94 -7.69
CA VAL A 188 56.66 17.81 -6.53
C VAL A 188 56.23 17.07 -5.27
N ARG A 189 57.20 16.81 -4.38
CA ARG A 189 56.98 16.14 -3.10
C ARG A 189 56.68 17.17 -2.01
N LEU A 190 55.47 17.13 -1.45
CA LEU A 190 55.10 17.89 -0.26
C LEU A 190 55.34 17.05 0.99
N ILE A 191 56.02 17.64 1.97
CA ILE A 191 56.25 17.03 3.27
C ILE A 191 55.01 17.14 4.17
N PRO A 192 54.84 16.27 5.18
CA PRO A 192 53.84 16.46 6.23
C PRO A 192 53.93 17.87 6.84
N ASN A 193 52.79 18.43 7.24
CA ASN A 193 52.64 19.79 7.77
C ASN A 193 52.96 20.95 6.79
N THR A 194 53.11 20.68 5.48
CA THR A 194 53.18 21.72 4.43
C THR A 194 51.99 22.66 4.55
N ARG A 195 52.26 23.98 4.52
CA ARG A 195 51.27 25.05 4.68
C ARG A 195 50.61 25.41 3.36
N PHE A 196 49.29 25.46 3.37
CA PHE A 196 48.44 26.02 2.32
C PHE A 196 47.77 27.27 2.87
N GLU A 197 48.04 28.43 2.28
CA GLU A 197 47.52 29.71 2.73
C GLU A 197 46.38 30.20 1.82
N THR A 198 45.26 30.59 2.42
CA THR A 198 44.12 31.19 1.72
C THR A 198 44.36 32.67 1.40
N PRO A 199 43.60 33.30 0.50
CA PRO A 199 43.66 34.75 0.27
C PRO A 199 43.36 35.61 1.52
N ALA A 200 42.76 35.03 2.56
CA ALA A 200 42.49 35.65 3.84
C ALA A 200 43.59 35.42 4.90
N GLY A 201 44.72 34.80 4.54
CA GLY A 201 45.84 34.49 5.45
C GLY A 201 45.60 33.30 6.38
N LEU A 202 44.47 32.59 6.26
CA LEU A 202 44.20 31.37 7.02
C LEU A 202 45.05 30.22 6.47
N ILE A 203 45.74 29.51 7.37
CA ILE A 203 46.66 28.41 7.05
C ILE A 203 46.00 27.06 7.31
N PHE A 204 46.06 26.18 6.32
CA PHE A 204 45.72 24.76 6.40
C PHE A 204 46.99 23.91 6.16
N ARG A 205 46.98 22.66 6.60
CA ARG A 205 48.13 21.74 6.53
C ARG A 205 47.73 20.34 6.11
N THR A 206 48.58 19.71 5.31
CA THR A 206 48.47 18.27 5.06
C THR A 206 49.04 17.47 6.23
N SER A 207 48.36 16.39 6.61
CA SER A 207 48.81 15.45 7.66
C SER A 207 49.83 14.44 7.14
N ALA A 208 49.78 14.11 5.85
CA ALA A 208 50.59 13.10 5.20
C ALA A 208 51.62 13.71 4.24
N GLU A 209 52.55 12.88 3.79
CA GLU A 209 53.42 13.20 2.67
C GLU A 209 52.65 13.00 1.36
N VAL A 210 52.82 13.91 0.40
CA VAL A 210 52.06 13.90 -0.87
C VAL A 210 53.03 14.05 -2.04
N SER A 211 52.97 13.13 -3.00
CA SER A 211 53.68 13.26 -4.27
C SER A 211 52.73 13.77 -5.35
N ILE A 212 52.89 15.02 -5.77
CA ILE A 212 52.11 15.61 -6.86
C ILE A 212 52.76 15.22 -8.18
N PRO A 213 52.04 14.64 -9.15
CA PRO A 213 52.60 14.34 -10.46
C PRO A 213 53.20 15.56 -11.16
N GLY A 214 54.17 15.33 -12.04
CA GLY A 214 54.65 16.35 -12.98
C GLY A 214 53.61 16.68 -14.04
N LYS A 215 53.69 17.90 -14.59
CA LYS A 215 52.92 18.36 -15.75
C LYS A 215 53.15 17.47 -16.97
N LYS A 216 52.08 17.08 -17.68
CA LYS A 216 52.14 16.28 -18.92
C LYS A 216 51.27 16.92 -20.00
N ASP A 217 51.78 16.99 -21.22
CA ASP A 217 51.04 17.46 -22.41
C ASP A 217 50.31 18.81 -22.22
N GLY A 218 50.97 19.73 -21.50
CA GLY A 218 50.43 21.05 -21.15
C GLY A 218 49.44 21.06 -19.96
N LYS A 219 48.95 19.91 -19.51
CA LYS A 219 48.03 19.78 -18.36
C LYS A 219 48.81 19.66 -17.04
N PRO A 220 48.44 20.42 -15.99
CA PRO A 220 49.08 20.30 -14.68
C PRO A 220 48.88 18.90 -14.10
N GLY A 221 49.85 18.42 -13.32
CA GLY A 221 49.66 17.23 -12.51
C GLY A 221 48.81 17.57 -11.30
N GLU A 222 47.65 16.93 -11.14
CA GLU A 222 46.73 17.15 -10.01
C GLU A 222 46.72 15.95 -9.04
N VAL A 223 46.55 16.21 -7.75
CA VAL A 223 46.28 15.21 -6.71
C VAL A 223 45.28 15.75 -5.69
N GLN A 224 44.30 14.94 -5.30
CA GLN A 224 43.34 15.26 -4.24
C GLN A 224 43.91 14.84 -2.88
N ILE A 225 43.86 15.73 -1.89
CA ILE A 225 44.29 15.48 -0.51
C ILE A 225 43.35 16.13 0.49
N GLU A 226 43.35 15.63 1.72
CA GLU A 226 42.71 16.30 2.86
C GLU A 226 43.71 17.24 3.57
N VAL A 227 43.21 18.39 4.02
CA VAL A 227 43.96 19.33 4.85
C VAL A 227 43.17 19.74 6.09
N VAL A 228 43.90 20.06 7.16
CA VAL A 228 43.38 20.46 8.47
C VAL A 228 43.89 21.86 8.82
N ALA A 229 43.06 22.69 9.43
CA ALA A 229 43.41 24.04 9.87
C ALA A 229 44.63 24.06 10.82
N ASP A 230 45.44 25.12 10.77
CA ASP A 230 46.57 25.32 11.69
C ASP A 230 46.09 25.45 13.15
N LYS A 231 44.97 26.14 13.36
CA LYS A 231 44.34 26.42 14.66
C LYS A 231 42.88 25.97 14.67
N ALA A 232 42.34 25.79 15.87
CA ALA A 232 40.93 25.53 16.08
C ALA A 232 40.10 26.82 15.99
N GLY A 233 38.78 26.69 15.82
CA GLY A 233 37.84 27.80 15.81
C GLY A 233 37.08 28.01 14.51
N GLU A 234 35.91 28.64 14.63
CA GLU A 234 34.97 28.85 13.52
C GLU A 234 35.53 29.74 12.39
N ALA A 235 36.54 30.55 12.69
CA ALA A 235 37.24 31.37 11.69
C ALA A 235 37.86 30.54 10.54
N TYR A 236 38.05 29.24 10.72
CA TYR A 236 38.52 28.31 9.68
C TYR A 236 37.39 27.56 8.95
N ASN A 237 36.12 27.77 9.32
CA ASN A 237 34.95 27.24 8.61
C ASN A 237 34.64 28.11 7.38
N ILE A 238 35.44 27.96 6.33
CA ILE A 238 35.37 28.80 5.13
C ILE A 238 34.66 28.10 3.96
N GLY A 239 33.97 28.89 3.14
CA GLY A 239 33.44 28.42 1.86
C GLY A 239 34.55 28.02 0.86
N PRO A 240 34.19 27.49 -0.32
CA PRO A 240 35.16 27.07 -1.32
C PRO A 240 36.15 28.19 -1.72
N VAL A 241 37.44 27.86 -1.70
CA VAL A 241 38.56 28.75 -2.04
C VAL A 241 39.14 28.33 -3.39
N SER A 242 39.12 29.25 -4.35
CA SER A 242 39.61 29.04 -5.72
C SER A 242 41.13 28.85 -5.82
N ARG A 243 41.91 29.43 -4.89
CA ARG A 243 43.36 29.33 -4.88
C ARG A 243 43.94 29.41 -3.46
N PHE A 244 44.70 28.39 -3.08
CA PHE A 244 45.65 28.41 -1.97
C PHE A 244 47.07 28.57 -2.51
N THR A 245 47.89 29.37 -1.85
CA THR A 245 49.34 29.44 -2.09
C THR A 245 50.09 28.54 -1.13
N LEU A 246 51.36 28.20 -1.45
CA LEU A 246 52.24 27.44 -0.56
C LEU A 246 53.40 28.34 -0.12
N PRO A 247 53.32 29.02 1.04
CA PRO A 247 54.32 30.01 1.46
C PRO A 247 55.74 29.46 1.58
N GLY A 248 55.88 28.15 1.84
CA GLY A 248 57.18 27.46 1.84
C GLY A 248 57.91 27.44 0.50
N LEU A 249 57.22 27.76 -0.61
CA LEU A 249 57.81 27.82 -1.95
C LEU A 249 58.21 29.25 -2.38
N ALA A 250 57.94 30.27 -1.54
CA ALA A 250 58.14 31.67 -1.90
C ALA A 250 59.60 32.05 -2.24
N THR A 251 60.58 31.24 -1.83
CA THR A 251 62.00 31.38 -2.22
C THR A 251 62.27 31.04 -3.68
N THR A 252 61.34 30.36 -4.36
CA THR A 252 61.42 29.97 -5.77
C THR A 252 60.23 30.55 -6.53
N PRO A 253 60.31 31.81 -7.03
CA PRO A 253 59.15 32.56 -7.52
C PRO A 253 58.31 31.85 -8.59
N ALA A 254 58.95 31.15 -9.53
CA ALA A 254 58.26 30.40 -10.57
C ALA A 254 57.48 29.20 -10.00
N MET A 255 58.08 28.45 -9.06
CA MET A 255 57.39 27.32 -8.43
C MET A 255 56.28 27.78 -7.49
N TYR A 256 56.42 28.94 -6.83
CA TYR A 256 55.36 29.59 -6.05
C TYR A 256 54.18 30.08 -6.91
N ALA A 257 54.45 30.52 -8.15
CA ALA A 257 53.41 30.94 -9.09
C ALA A 257 52.65 29.74 -9.70
N ASP A 258 53.33 28.63 -9.97
CA ASP A 258 52.77 27.50 -10.72
C ASP A 258 52.39 26.26 -9.88
N VAL A 259 52.79 26.18 -8.60
CA VAL A 259 52.28 25.16 -7.66
C VAL A 259 51.26 25.82 -6.72
N TYR A 260 50.01 25.40 -6.83
CA TYR A 260 48.89 25.94 -6.04
C TYR A 260 47.87 24.85 -5.74
N ALA A 261 46.91 25.13 -4.87
CA ALA A 261 45.77 24.24 -4.64
C ALA A 261 44.43 24.98 -4.78
N ARG A 262 43.34 24.23 -4.90
CA ARG A 262 41.95 24.71 -4.93
C ARG A 262 41.09 23.78 -4.09
N SER A 263 40.09 24.29 -3.38
CA SER A 263 39.17 23.44 -2.62
C SER A 263 38.20 22.68 -3.53
N ILE A 264 37.80 21.48 -3.12
CA ILE A 264 36.65 20.78 -3.72
C ILE A 264 35.34 21.29 -3.13
N GLY A 265 35.31 21.57 -1.83
CA GLY A 265 34.13 22.07 -1.09
C GLY A 265 34.52 23.06 0.01
N SER A 266 33.59 23.34 0.93
CA SER A 266 33.87 24.13 2.13
C SER A 266 34.77 23.39 3.13
N MET A 267 35.55 24.15 3.89
CA MET A 267 36.25 23.66 5.08
C MET A 267 35.27 23.75 6.26
N THR A 268 35.15 22.71 7.07
CA THR A 268 34.14 22.64 8.15
C THR A 268 34.66 21.90 9.39
N GLY A 269 33.98 22.04 10.53
CA GLY A 269 34.31 21.34 11.78
C GLY A 269 35.21 22.10 12.75
N GLY A 270 35.63 23.33 12.43
CA GLY A 270 36.36 24.20 13.33
C GLY A 270 35.47 24.79 14.42
N ALA A 271 35.82 24.59 15.69
CA ALA A 271 35.16 25.19 16.85
C ALA A 271 36.20 25.49 17.95
N LEU A 272 35.99 26.56 18.70
CA LEU A 272 36.87 27.00 19.78
C LEU A 272 36.06 27.72 20.85
N GLY A 273 35.86 27.09 22.01
CA GLY A 273 35.15 27.68 23.14
C GLY A 273 34.29 26.68 23.90
N ASP A 274 33.58 27.18 24.91
CA ASP A 274 32.58 26.41 25.66
C ASP A 274 31.31 26.25 24.83
N ARG A 275 30.93 25.00 24.55
CA ARG A 275 29.62 24.64 23.94
C ARG A 275 28.76 23.87 24.95
N PRO A 276 27.42 23.90 24.86
CA PRO A 276 26.56 23.04 25.67
C PRO A 276 26.87 21.56 25.41
N ALA A 277 27.17 20.83 26.49
CA ALA A 277 27.56 19.42 26.44
C ALA A 277 26.33 18.52 26.62
N VAL A 278 26.18 17.53 25.74
CA VAL A 278 25.19 16.45 25.91
C VAL A 278 25.94 15.17 26.24
N THR A 279 25.46 14.41 27.23
CA THR A 279 26.08 13.14 27.58
C THR A 279 25.95 12.14 26.41
N PRO A 280 26.93 11.25 26.18
CA PRO A 280 26.85 10.26 25.10
C PRO A 280 25.55 9.43 25.11
N GLY A 281 25.07 9.05 26.29
CA GLY A 281 23.79 8.33 26.45
C GLY A 281 22.57 9.13 25.99
N THR A 282 22.52 10.44 26.27
CA THR A 282 21.43 11.31 25.78
C THR A 282 21.53 11.57 24.28
N LEU A 283 22.75 11.72 23.73
CA LEU A 283 22.96 11.80 22.27
C LEU A 283 22.46 10.54 21.55
N GLU A 284 22.87 9.35 21.99
CA GLU A 284 22.48 8.09 21.36
C GLU A 284 20.98 7.79 21.51
N SER A 285 20.38 8.10 22.68
CA SER A 285 18.94 7.95 22.88
C SER A 285 18.13 8.83 21.92
N ALA A 286 18.52 10.11 21.79
CA ALA A 286 17.83 11.04 20.90
C ALA A 286 18.07 10.71 19.42
N ARG A 287 19.26 10.24 19.03
CA ARG A 287 19.51 9.70 17.69
C ARG A 287 18.62 8.49 17.39
N ALA A 288 18.50 7.54 18.31
CA ALA A 288 17.63 6.38 18.15
C ALA A 288 16.15 6.80 17.99
N GLU A 289 15.69 7.78 18.76
CA GLU A 289 14.34 8.33 18.64
C GLU A 289 14.11 9.03 17.28
N ILE A 290 15.03 9.91 16.85
CA ILE A 290 14.95 10.56 15.54
C ILE A 290 14.94 9.52 14.41
N ARG A 291 15.80 8.50 14.48
CA ARG A 291 15.88 7.43 13.47
C ARG A 291 14.62 6.58 13.43
N ALA A 292 14.00 6.26 14.57
CA ALA A 292 12.71 5.56 14.59
C ALA A 292 11.57 6.40 13.97
N ARG A 293 11.56 7.72 14.19
CA ARG A 293 10.63 8.65 13.53
C ARG A 293 10.86 8.72 12.01
N LEU A 294 12.12 8.81 11.58
CA LEU A 294 12.53 8.79 10.17
C LEU A 294 12.18 7.47 9.48
N GLU A 295 12.39 6.32 10.12
CA GLU A 295 11.98 5.01 9.58
C GLU A 295 10.46 4.93 9.40
N THR A 296 9.69 5.42 10.38
CA THR A 296 8.22 5.46 10.30
C THR A 296 7.75 6.33 9.12
N GLN A 297 8.39 7.49 8.92
CA GLN A 297 8.12 8.37 7.78
C GLN A 297 8.55 7.74 6.44
N ALA A 298 9.67 7.02 6.41
CA ALA A 298 10.16 6.31 5.24
C ALA A 298 9.21 5.17 4.81
N ARG A 299 8.73 4.36 5.76
CA ARG A 299 7.69 3.33 5.55
C ARG A 299 6.41 3.93 4.97
N ALA A 300 5.86 4.96 5.62
CA ALA A 300 4.66 5.64 5.12
C ALA A 300 4.85 6.25 3.72
N ALA A 301 6.06 6.77 3.41
CA ALA A 301 6.38 7.28 2.07
C ALA A 301 6.50 6.15 1.03
N ALA A 302 6.99 4.97 1.40
CA ALA A 302 7.02 3.79 0.52
C ALA A 302 5.61 3.25 0.25
N ASP A 303 4.75 3.18 1.26
CA ASP A 303 3.37 2.70 1.13
C ASP A 303 2.55 3.55 0.14
N LEU A 304 2.74 4.88 0.17
CA LEU A 304 2.11 5.82 -0.76
C LEU A 304 2.52 5.64 -2.23
N ARG A 305 3.56 4.86 -2.53
CA ARG A 305 4.01 4.53 -3.89
C ARG A 305 3.40 3.24 -4.43
N THR A 306 2.73 2.45 -3.58
CA THR A 306 1.99 1.28 -4.03
C THR A 306 0.63 1.69 -4.59
N ASN A 307 0.36 1.36 -5.85
CA ASN A 307 -0.89 1.65 -6.57
C ASN A 307 -1.20 0.53 -7.58
N GLU A 308 -2.09 0.75 -8.55
CA GLU A 308 -2.46 -0.28 -9.54
C GLU A 308 -1.35 -0.58 -10.59
N GLU A 309 -0.40 0.32 -10.78
CA GLU A 309 0.71 0.22 -11.75
C GLU A 309 2.06 -0.11 -11.10
N THR A 310 2.26 0.25 -9.83
CA THR A 310 3.52 0.01 -9.08
C THR A 310 3.28 -0.68 -7.74
N ILE A 311 4.11 -1.68 -7.45
CA ILE A 311 4.20 -2.36 -6.16
C ILE A 311 5.50 -1.94 -5.48
N VAL A 312 5.41 -1.52 -4.21
CA VAL A 312 6.55 -1.24 -3.36
C VAL A 312 6.47 -2.12 -2.11
N LEU A 313 7.59 -2.74 -1.76
CA LEU A 313 7.74 -3.57 -0.57
C LEU A 313 8.59 -2.80 0.43
N ALA A 314 7.95 -2.24 1.47
CA ALA A 314 8.61 -1.33 2.40
C ALA A 314 9.85 -1.95 3.08
N ASP A 315 9.84 -3.26 3.37
CA ASP A 315 10.97 -3.96 4.00
C ASP A 315 12.19 -4.13 3.07
N LEU A 316 12.07 -3.84 1.77
CA LEU A 316 13.18 -3.84 0.81
C LEU A 316 13.79 -2.45 0.58
N MET A 317 13.36 -1.42 1.32
CA MET A 317 14.03 -0.11 1.25
C MET A 317 15.39 -0.14 1.96
N ARG A 318 16.36 0.63 1.47
CA ARG A 318 17.64 0.89 2.16
C ARG A 318 17.64 2.31 2.72
N ILE A 319 17.84 2.45 4.02
CA ILE A 319 17.94 3.75 4.70
C ILE A 319 19.40 4.00 5.12
N THR A 320 19.97 5.09 4.64
CA THR A 320 21.30 5.59 5.04
C THR A 320 21.13 6.85 5.88
N TYR A 321 21.59 6.81 7.13
CA TYR A 321 21.52 7.94 8.05
C TYR A 321 22.82 8.77 8.02
N THR A 322 22.67 10.09 7.89
CA THR A 322 23.75 11.07 8.01
C THR A 322 23.47 12.00 9.17
N THR A 323 24.27 11.90 10.23
CA THR A 323 24.26 12.84 11.36
C THR A 323 24.81 14.19 10.92
N GLN A 324 24.08 15.29 11.13
CA GLN A 324 24.61 16.64 10.95
C GLN A 324 25.30 17.16 12.22
N PRO A 325 26.18 18.17 12.11
CA PRO A 325 26.74 18.84 13.27
C PRO A 325 25.65 19.33 14.22
N ASN A 326 25.80 19.03 15.51
CA ASN A 326 24.91 19.53 16.56
C ASN A 326 24.92 21.06 16.57
N THR A 327 23.75 21.67 16.76
CA THR A 327 23.59 23.14 16.82
C THR A 327 23.08 23.56 18.17
N GLU A 328 23.53 24.73 18.65
CA GLU A 328 23.04 25.31 19.91
C GLU A 328 21.64 25.89 19.74
N GLU A 329 20.86 25.86 20.81
CA GLU A 329 19.51 26.41 20.84
C GLU A 329 19.26 27.26 22.10
N ALA A 330 18.32 28.20 21.97
CA ALA A 330 17.84 29.05 23.04
C ALA A 330 17.56 28.24 24.33
N GLY A 331 18.08 28.74 25.46
CA GLY A 331 18.03 28.07 26.74
C GLY A 331 19.21 27.13 27.04
N GLY A 332 20.23 27.07 26.17
CA GLY A 332 21.39 26.20 26.36
C GLY A 332 21.11 24.72 26.02
N ASN A 333 20.08 24.49 25.21
CA ASN A 333 19.77 23.16 24.68
C ASN A 333 20.62 22.89 23.44
N VAL A 334 20.67 21.62 23.02
CA VAL A 334 21.34 21.21 21.79
C VAL A 334 20.32 20.58 20.86
N ARG A 335 20.30 21.03 19.60
CA ARG A 335 19.55 20.38 18.53
C ARG A 335 20.44 19.37 17.81
N ILE A 336 19.99 18.12 17.83
CA ILE A 336 20.52 17.00 17.05
C ILE A 336 19.68 16.90 15.78
N ARG A 337 20.30 16.79 14.61
CA ARG A 337 19.60 16.59 13.33
C ARG A 337 20.19 15.39 12.60
N GLU A 338 19.32 14.52 12.12
CA GLU A 338 19.67 13.38 11.27
C GLU A 338 18.98 13.54 9.92
N ILE A 339 19.66 13.17 8.85
CA ILE A 339 19.09 13.07 7.50
C ILE A 339 19.05 11.58 7.13
N ALA A 340 17.88 11.08 6.79
CA ALA A 340 17.69 9.77 6.18
C ALA A 340 17.63 9.92 4.66
N ARG A 341 18.60 9.33 3.94
CA ARG A 341 18.47 9.04 2.52
C ARG A 341 17.85 7.65 2.39
N VAL A 342 16.67 7.57 1.79
CA VAL A 342 15.90 6.34 1.61
C VAL A 342 15.90 5.98 0.13
N GLU A 343 16.34 4.77 -0.17
CA GLU A 343 16.34 4.18 -1.52
C GLU A 343 15.27 3.10 -1.57
N ILE A 344 14.26 3.29 -2.43
CA ILE A 344 13.05 2.48 -2.49
C ILE A 344 13.05 1.71 -3.82
N PRO A 345 13.11 0.37 -3.82
CA PRO A 345 12.90 -0.41 -5.03
C PRO A 345 11.41 -0.43 -5.39
N VAL A 346 11.10 0.01 -6.61
CA VAL A 346 9.75 0.08 -7.16
C VAL A 346 9.61 -0.95 -8.28
N PHE A 347 8.62 -1.84 -8.16
CA PHE A 347 8.36 -2.91 -9.10
C PHE A 347 7.13 -2.57 -9.97
N PRO A 348 7.16 -2.78 -11.30
CA PRO A 348 5.95 -2.69 -12.12
C PRO A 348 4.95 -3.78 -11.71
N ALA A 349 3.73 -3.40 -11.35
CA ALA A 349 2.72 -4.30 -10.78
C ALA A 349 2.36 -5.46 -11.71
N SER A 350 2.32 -5.22 -13.03
CA SER A 350 2.07 -6.24 -14.05
C SER A 350 3.20 -7.28 -14.14
N VAL A 351 4.45 -6.84 -14.13
CA VAL A 351 5.64 -7.71 -14.18
C VAL A 351 5.74 -8.53 -12.90
N PHE A 352 5.49 -7.90 -11.74
CA PHE A 352 5.51 -8.57 -10.45
C PHE A 352 4.39 -9.62 -10.35
N ALA A 353 3.15 -9.28 -10.70
CA ALA A 353 2.02 -10.20 -10.70
C ALA A 353 2.24 -11.43 -11.62
N HIS A 354 2.85 -11.22 -12.78
CA HIS A 354 3.18 -12.30 -13.72
C HIS A 354 4.40 -13.14 -13.26
N THR A 355 5.38 -12.54 -12.59
CA THR A 355 6.47 -13.29 -11.93
C THR A 355 5.89 -14.21 -10.84
N VAL A 356 4.96 -13.69 -10.04
CA VAL A 356 4.24 -14.46 -9.03
C VAL A 356 3.38 -15.56 -9.66
N SER A 357 2.61 -15.29 -10.71
CA SER A 357 1.76 -16.31 -11.36
C SER A 357 2.58 -17.49 -11.89
N ARG A 358 3.74 -17.23 -12.50
CA ARG A 358 4.71 -18.26 -12.92
C ARG A 358 5.22 -19.08 -11.73
N SER A 359 5.58 -18.43 -10.62
CA SER A 359 6.11 -19.14 -9.44
C SER A 359 5.09 -20.12 -8.81
N VAL A 360 3.80 -19.80 -8.88
CA VAL A 360 2.72 -20.68 -8.37
C VAL A 360 2.12 -21.60 -9.45
N SER A 361 2.70 -21.65 -10.65
CA SER A 361 2.19 -22.41 -11.81
C SER A 361 0.73 -22.07 -12.18
N ALA A 362 0.31 -20.82 -11.97
CA ALA A 362 -0.99 -20.34 -12.41
C ALA A 362 -0.96 -20.02 -13.92
N ASP A 363 -1.92 -20.59 -14.65
CA ASP A 363 -2.11 -20.35 -16.08
C ASP A 363 -2.59 -18.91 -16.33
N ALA A 364 -1.64 -18.04 -16.69
CA ALA A 364 -1.81 -16.61 -16.83
C ALA A 364 -0.87 -16.06 -17.90
N GLU A 365 -1.43 -15.43 -18.93
CA GLU A 365 -0.68 -14.73 -19.97
C GLU A 365 -0.14 -13.38 -19.45
N ASP A 366 0.91 -12.85 -20.11
CA ASP A 366 1.50 -11.54 -19.79
C ASP A 366 0.43 -10.42 -19.72
N GLY A 367 0.37 -9.71 -18.59
CA GLY A 367 -0.59 -8.62 -18.37
C GLY A 367 -2.05 -9.02 -18.09
N SER A 368 -2.36 -10.33 -18.08
CA SER A 368 -3.71 -10.84 -17.79
C SER A 368 -4.05 -10.92 -16.29
N VAL A 369 -3.10 -10.66 -15.40
CA VAL A 369 -3.24 -10.80 -13.93
C VAL A 369 -2.74 -9.58 -13.17
N MET A 370 -3.35 -9.36 -12.00
CA MET A 370 -3.01 -8.34 -11.00
C MET A 370 -2.85 -9.01 -9.64
N LEU A 371 -1.94 -8.49 -8.81
CA LEU A 371 -1.72 -8.99 -7.45
C LEU A 371 -2.37 -8.05 -6.42
N LYS A 372 -3.47 -8.48 -5.80
CA LYS A 372 -4.08 -7.76 -4.66
C LYS A 372 -3.46 -8.24 -3.34
N GLY A 373 -3.32 -7.29 -2.41
CA GLY A 373 -2.66 -7.52 -1.11
C GLY A 373 -1.14 -7.44 -1.13
N ALA A 374 -0.50 -7.01 -2.23
CA ALA A 374 0.96 -6.98 -2.35
C ALA A 374 1.66 -6.15 -1.25
N GLY A 375 1.07 -5.02 -0.83
CA GLY A 375 1.61 -4.20 0.27
C GLY A 375 1.44 -4.80 1.68
N ALA A 376 0.74 -5.93 1.84
CA ALA A 376 0.64 -6.67 3.09
C ALA A 376 1.66 -7.83 3.17
N LEU A 377 2.51 -7.99 2.15
CA LEU A 377 3.57 -9.00 2.12
C LEU A 377 4.80 -8.48 2.86
N ALA A 378 5.28 -9.27 3.82
CA ALA A 378 6.56 -9.01 4.46
C ALA A 378 7.68 -9.55 3.56
N ALA A 379 8.69 -8.72 3.31
CA ALA A 379 9.78 -9.02 2.38
C ALA A 379 11.14 -8.99 3.09
N ARG A 380 12.12 -9.73 2.58
CA ARG A 380 13.48 -9.77 3.18
C ARG A 380 14.56 -10.06 2.14
N PHE A 381 15.64 -9.31 2.14
CA PHE A 381 16.84 -9.63 1.35
C PHE A 381 17.45 -10.98 1.76
N VAL A 382 17.79 -11.83 0.77
CA VAL A 382 18.48 -13.11 1.00
C VAL A 382 19.93 -12.86 1.39
N ALA A 383 20.65 -12.10 0.56
CA ALA A 383 21.99 -11.64 0.87
C ALA A 383 21.94 -10.41 1.78
N THR A 384 22.33 -10.56 3.04
CA THR A 384 22.50 -9.44 4.00
C THR A 384 23.89 -8.80 3.84
N ASP A 385 24.40 -8.72 2.60
CA ASP A 385 25.74 -8.19 2.36
C ASP A 385 25.73 -6.65 2.35
N THR A 386 26.75 -6.06 2.96
CA THR A 386 26.77 -4.60 3.19
C THR A 386 26.90 -3.84 1.87
N GLU A 387 27.53 -4.48 0.88
CA GLU A 387 27.84 -3.95 -0.46
C GLU A 387 26.66 -3.93 -1.44
N LEU A 388 25.47 -4.44 -1.09
CA LEU A 388 24.32 -4.39 -2.01
C LEU A 388 23.87 -2.94 -2.29
N VAL A 389 24.23 -2.40 -3.45
CA VAL A 389 23.77 -1.09 -3.94
C VAL A 389 22.55 -1.27 -4.85
N LEU A 390 21.40 -0.75 -4.42
CA LEU A 390 20.18 -0.77 -5.22
C LEU A 390 20.39 -0.01 -6.54
N GLY A 391 19.96 -0.60 -7.65
CA GLY A 391 20.06 -0.04 -9.00
C GLY A 391 21.40 -0.28 -9.69
N ALA A 392 22.43 -0.77 -8.99
CA ALA A 392 23.74 -1.09 -9.57
C ALA A 392 23.89 -2.56 -10.02
N GLY A 393 22.90 -3.41 -9.71
CA GLY A 393 22.89 -4.82 -10.09
C GLY A 393 21.65 -5.56 -9.58
N PRO A 394 21.51 -6.86 -9.87
CA PRO A 394 20.39 -7.66 -9.40
C PRO A 394 20.50 -7.99 -7.91
N PHE A 395 19.36 -8.25 -7.28
CA PHE A 395 19.30 -8.72 -5.89
C PHE A 395 18.26 -9.81 -5.67
N GLU A 396 18.48 -10.62 -4.65
CA GLU A 396 17.60 -11.73 -4.27
C GLU A 396 16.85 -11.38 -2.97
N PHE A 397 15.54 -11.62 -2.96
CA PHE A 397 14.68 -11.40 -1.80
C PHE A 397 13.67 -12.54 -1.63
N THR A 398 13.15 -12.69 -0.41
CA THR A 398 12.06 -13.61 -0.09
C THR A 398 10.79 -12.85 0.27
N LEU A 399 9.64 -13.50 0.07
CA LEU A 399 8.32 -12.99 0.41
C LEU A 399 7.66 -13.92 1.44
N SER A 400 6.84 -13.34 2.31
CA SER A 400 6.00 -14.08 3.24
C SER A 400 4.67 -13.36 3.46
N GLY A 401 3.60 -14.14 3.61
CA GLY A 401 2.24 -13.61 3.80
C GLY A 401 1.23 -14.18 2.82
N MET A 402 0.07 -13.53 2.72
CA MET A 402 -1.03 -13.95 1.86
C MET A 402 -1.38 -12.84 0.87
N SER A 403 -1.68 -13.22 -0.36
CA SER A 403 -2.13 -12.33 -1.43
C SER A 403 -3.17 -13.02 -2.30
N GLN A 404 -3.78 -12.29 -3.22
CA GLN A 404 -4.72 -12.83 -4.18
C GLN A 404 -4.32 -12.41 -5.59
N LEU A 405 -4.04 -13.40 -6.43
CA LEU A 405 -3.90 -13.20 -7.86
C LEU A 405 -5.31 -13.05 -8.46
N VAL A 406 -5.57 -11.96 -9.16
CA VAL A 406 -6.88 -11.64 -9.75
C VAL A 406 -6.70 -11.43 -11.24
N TRP A 407 -7.48 -12.12 -12.06
CA TRP A 407 -7.39 -11.99 -13.51
C TRP A 407 -8.07 -10.68 -13.96
N LYS A 408 -7.36 -9.91 -14.79
CA LYS A 408 -7.82 -8.64 -15.32
C LYS A 408 -8.88 -8.89 -16.39
N VAL A 409 -10.11 -8.42 -16.14
CA VAL A 409 -11.22 -8.53 -17.10
C VAL A 409 -11.13 -7.38 -18.11
N ASP A 410 -10.98 -7.70 -19.39
CA ASP A 410 -11.13 -6.72 -20.46
C ASP A 410 -12.62 -6.32 -20.62
N SER A 411 -12.95 -5.19 -20.00
CA SER A 411 -14.30 -4.64 -20.04
C SER A 411 -14.71 -4.14 -21.44
N GLU A 412 -13.77 -3.71 -22.29
CA GLU A 412 -14.07 -3.19 -23.62
C GLU A 412 -14.35 -4.33 -24.62
N ALA A 413 -13.53 -5.38 -24.58
CA ALA A 413 -13.78 -6.61 -25.33
C ALA A 413 -15.10 -7.28 -24.91
N LEU A 414 -15.40 -7.35 -23.60
CA LEU A 414 -16.64 -7.93 -23.11
C LEU A 414 -17.88 -7.10 -23.53
N ILE A 415 -17.82 -5.77 -23.46
CA ILE A 415 -18.89 -4.88 -23.98
C ILE A 415 -19.08 -5.09 -25.48
N SER A 416 -17.98 -5.17 -26.24
CA SER A 416 -18.02 -5.33 -27.69
C SER A 416 -18.60 -6.69 -28.11
N ALA A 417 -18.25 -7.76 -27.40
CA ALA A 417 -18.79 -9.10 -27.64
C ALA A 417 -20.29 -9.22 -27.32
N LEU A 418 -20.76 -8.51 -26.29
CA LEU A 418 -22.16 -8.54 -25.82
C LEU A 418 -23.08 -7.54 -26.54
N SER A 419 -22.55 -6.48 -27.15
CA SER A 419 -23.34 -5.42 -27.78
C SER A 419 -24.28 -5.98 -28.87
N GLY A 420 -25.58 -5.70 -28.75
CA GLY A 420 -26.61 -6.20 -29.67
C GLY A 420 -26.90 -7.71 -29.62
N ARG A 421 -26.32 -8.46 -28.68
CA ARG A 421 -26.59 -9.91 -28.50
C ARG A 421 -27.86 -10.16 -27.67
N ASN A 422 -28.44 -11.34 -27.83
CA ASN A 422 -29.55 -11.81 -26.99
C ASN A 422 -29.05 -12.24 -25.60
N GLU A 423 -29.90 -12.13 -24.59
CA GLU A 423 -29.64 -12.58 -23.22
C GLU A 423 -29.19 -14.05 -23.15
N SER A 424 -29.77 -14.92 -23.98
CA SER A 424 -29.40 -16.34 -24.05
C SER A 424 -27.97 -16.61 -24.50
N ALA A 425 -27.33 -15.67 -25.21
CA ALA A 425 -25.93 -15.80 -25.63
C ALA A 425 -24.93 -15.35 -24.54
N PHE A 426 -25.41 -14.71 -23.47
CA PHE A 426 -24.57 -14.13 -22.42
C PHE A 426 -23.60 -15.15 -21.81
N GLN A 427 -24.11 -16.31 -21.37
CA GLN A 427 -23.29 -17.34 -20.73
C GLN A 427 -22.22 -17.91 -21.67
N THR A 428 -22.55 -18.15 -22.94
CA THR A 428 -21.59 -18.62 -23.94
C THR A 428 -20.49 -17.59 -24.23
N ILE A 429 -20.86 -16.31 -24.30
CA ILE A 429 -19.90 -15.22 -24.53
C ILE A 429 -18.99 -15.05 -23.31
N VAL A 430 -19.54 -15.02 -22.10
CA VAL A 430 -18.78 -14.92 -20.84
C VAL A 430 -17.81 -16.10 -20.69
N ALA A 431 -18.25 -17.32 -20.99
CA ALA A 431 -17.40 -18.53 -20.94
C ALA A 431 -16.23 -18.51 -21.95
N THR A 432 -16.21 -17.57 -22.90
CA THR A 432 -15.07 -17.37 -23.81
C THR A 432 -13.95 -16.53 -23.16
N PHE A 433 -14.19 -15.87 -22.02
CA PHE A 433 -13.20 -15.06 -21.29
C PHE A 433 -12.66 -15.83 -20.07
N PRO A 434 -11.42 -16.39 -20.12
CA PRO A 434 -10.88 -17.25 -19.06
C PRO A 434 -10.58 -16.53 -17.73
N GLY A 435 -10.59 -15.19 -17.73
CA GLY A 435 -10.42 -14.35 -16.55
C GLY A 435 -11.71 -14.07 -15.76
N ILE A 436 -12.86 -14.61 -16.17
CA ILE A 436 -14.15 -14.43 -15.48
C ILE A 436 -14.54 -15.71 -14.77
N GLU A 437 -14.91 -15.61 -13.49
CA GLU A 437 -15.41 -16.74 -12.68
C GLU A 437 -16.94 -16.74 -12.62
N GLU A 438 -17.55 -15.58 -12.36
CA GLU A 438 -19.01 -15.42 -12.44
C GLU A 438 -19.35 -14.10 -13.14
N ALA A 439 -20.42 -14.09 -13.95
CA ALA A 439 -21.00 -12.85 -14.43
C ALA A 439 -22.53 -12.87 -14.32
N ARG A 440 -23.10 -11.71 -13.95
CA ARG A 440 -24.54 -11.51 -13.78
C ARG A 440 -24.97 -10.26 -14.55
N ALA A 441 -25.69 -10.45 -15.65
CA ALA A 441 -26.30 -9.34 -16.39
C ALA A 441 -27.64 -8.95 -15.79
N ARG A 442 -27.88 -7.64 -15.63
CA ARG A 442 -29.22 -7.08 -15.36
C ARG A 442 -29.62 -6.17 -16.50
N ILE A 443 -30.27 -6.75 -17.51
CA ILE A 443 -30.73 -6.01 -18.69
C ILE A 443 -31.82 -5.01 -18.28
N GLN A 444 -31.65 -3.76 -18.68
CA GLN A 444 -32.64 -2.70 -18.51
C GLN A 444 -32.91 -1.98 -19.83
N PRO A 445 -34.19 -1.69 -20.16
CA PRO A 445 -35.40 -2.15 -19.45
C PRO A 445 -35.65 -3.66 -19.62
N PHE A 446 -36.21 -4.31 -18.60
CA PHE A 446 -36.34 -5.78 -18.51
C PHE A 446 -37.20 -6.44 -19.60
N TRP A 447 -37.99 -5.67 -20.35
CA TRP A 447 -38.78 -6.16 -21.49
C TRP A 447 -37.96 -6.27 -22.79
N LYS A 448 -36.70 -5.82 -22.80
CA LYS A 448 -35.75 -6.08 -23.89
C LYS A 448 -34.88 -7.26 -23.51
N GLN A 449 -35.04 -8.39 -24.19
CA GLN A 449 -34.20 -9.60 -24.03
C GLN A 449 -32.87 -9.52 -24.80
N VAL A 450 -32.41 -8.30 -25.09
CA VAL A 450 -31.29 -7.99 -25.98
C VAL A 450 -30.45 -6.90 -25.35
N PHE A 451 -29.14 -7.08 -25.32
CA PHE A 451 -28.20 -6.06 -24.89
C PHE A 451 -28.27 -4.84 -25.83
N PRO A 452 -28.13 -3.61 -25.30
CA PRO A 452 -28.03 -2.42 -26.13
C PRO A 452 -26.94 -2.55 -27.21
N VAL A 453 -27.20 -2.01 -28.40
CA VAL A 453 -26.20 -1.90 -29.47
C VAL A 453 -25.18 -0.80 -29.16
N ASP A 454 -25.60 0.26 -28.45
CA ASP A 454 -24.70 1.33 -28.01
C ASP A 454 -23.86 0.86 -26.81
N PRO A 455 -22.51 0.79 -26.91
CA PRO A 455 -21.67 0.35 -25.79
C PRO A 455 -21.81 1.27 -24.57
N LYS A 456 -22.07 2.56 -24.79
CA LYS A 456 -22.33 3.57 -23.73
C LYS A 456 -23.57 3.28 -22.86
N LYS A 457 -24.46 2.36 -23.29
CA LYS A 457 -25.63 1.92 -22.53
C LYS A 457 -25.39 0.62 -21.74
N ILE A 458 -24.20 0.04 -21.84
CA ILE A 458 -23.73 -1.08 -21.03
C ILE A 458 -22.75 -0.55 -19.99
N ARG A 459 -22.93 -0.93 -18.73
CA ARG A 459 -22.02 -0.60 -17.62
C ARG A 459 -21.52 -1.88 -16.99
N ILE A 460 -20.22 -2.11 -17.00
CA ILE A 460 -19.61 -3.18 -16.22
C ILE A 460 -19.32 -2.66 -14.81
N ARG A 461 -19.58 -3.51 -13.82
CA ARG A 461 -19.11 -3.38 -12.45
C ARG A 461 -18.32 -4.64 -12.13
N ILE A 462 -17.03 -4.48 -11.86
CA ILE A 462 -16.20 -5.56 -11.34
C ILE A 462 -16.50 -5.64 -9.85
N GLU A 463 -17.06 -6.76 -9.41
CA GLU A 463 -17.23 -7.05 -7.98
C GLU A 463 -15.90 -7.62 -7.47
N GLU A 464 -15.41 -7.12 -6.33
CA GLU A 464 -14.16 -7.63 -5.78
C GLU A 464 -14.37 -9.08 -5.30
N PRO A 465 -13.49 -10.02 -5.67
CA PRO A 465 -13.62 -11.40 -5.23
C PRO A 465 -13.40 -11.45 -3.71
N VAL A 466 -14.35 -12.04 -2.98
CA VAL A 466 -14.27 -12.15 -1.52
C VAL A 466 -13.07 -13.02 -1.15
N LEU A 467 -12.22 -12.53 -0.25
CA LEU A 467 -11.14 -13.32 0.35
C LEU A 467 -11.76 -14.53 1.09
N ALA A 468 -11.58 -15.72 0.54
CA ALA A 468 -12.00 -16.97 1.17
C ALA A 468 -11.08 -17.27 2.37
N GLY A 469 -11.40 -16.72 3.54
CA GLY A 469 -10.63 -16.93 4.78
C GLY A 469 -10.58 -15.76 5.77
N ALA A 470 -11.39 -14.72 5.61
CA ALA A 470 -11.60 -13.65 6.59
C ALA A 470 -12.84 -13.91 7.46
#